data_AF-A0A0X3T8I9-F1
#
_entry.id   AF-A0A0X3T8I9-F1
#
_cell.length_a   1.000
_cell.length_b   1.000
_cell.length_c   1.000
_cell.angle_alpha   90.00
_cell.angle_beta   90.00
_cell.angle_gamma   90.00
#
_symmetry.space_group_name_H-M   'P 1'
#
loop_
_entity.id
_entity.type
_entity.pdbx_description
1 polymer ?
#
loop_
_entity_poly.entity_id
_entity_poly.type
_entity_poly.pdbx_seq_one_letter_code
_entity_poly.pdbx_strand_id
1 'polypeptide(L)' 'MSARRFATILLAIYTVLYFGVALMTSATFKDIAAMEVLGLPLAIWGGLVIIISGVVITRLYLNKMTEEEQ' A
#
# COMPACT_ATOMS: atom_id res chain seq x y z
N MET A 1 5.44 3.47 -21.50
CA MET A 1 5.62 2.21 -20.74
C MET A 1 4.40 1.36 -21.01
N SER A 2 4.50 0.06 -21.31
CA SER A 2 3.28 -0.74 -21.56
C SER A 2 2.46 -0.95 -20.30
N ALA A 3 1.12 -1.03 -20.42
CA ALA A 3 0.21 -1.32 -19.30
C ALA A 3 0.65 -2.52 -18.46
N ARG A 4 1.17 -3.58 -19.09
CA ARG A 4 1.65 -4.77 -18.36
C ARG A 4 2.86 -4.44 -17.46
N ARG A 5 3.85 -3.70 -17.97
CA ARG A 5 5.01 -3.26 -17.17
C ARG A 5 4.58 -2.31 -16.05
N PHE A 6 3.65 -1.41 -16.33
CA PHE A 6 3.10 -0.48 -15.34
C PHE A 6 2.36 -1.22 -14.22
N ALA A 7 1.50 -2.18 -14.56
CA ALA A 7 0.80 -3.03 -13.60
C ALA A 7 1.77 -3.84 -12.73
N THR A 8 2.83 -4.42 -13.31
CA THR A 8 3.84 -5.15 -12.54
C THR A 8 4.56 -4.24 -11.54
N ILE A 9 4.89 -3.00 -11.92
CA ILE A 9 5.52 -2.05 -11.01
C ILE A 9 4.57 -1.66 -9.87
N LEU A 10 3.32 -1.32 -10.19
CA LEU A 10 2.31 -0.99 -9.18
C LEU A 10 2.08 -2.16 -8.20
N LEU A 11 2.02 -3.38 -8.72
CA LEU A 11 1.88 -4.59 -7.91
C LEU A 11 3.09 -4.78 -6.99
N ALA A 12 4.31 -4.60 -7.49
CA ALA A 12 5.52 -4.72 -6.69
C ALA A 12 5.54 -3.68 -5.55
N ILE A 13 5.19 -2.43 -5.84
CA ILE A 13 5.10 -1.37 -4.84
C ILE A 13 4.05 -1.71 -3.77
N TYR A 14 2.84 -2.11 -4.19
CA TYR A 14 1.78 -2.47 -3.25
C TYR A 14 2.17 -3.66 -2.38
N THR A 15 2.82 -4.67 -2.95
CA THR A 15 3.28 -5.85 -2.24
C THR A 15 4.28 -5.48 -1.14
N VAL A 16 5.29 -4.64 -1.47
CA VAL A 16 6.27 -4.20 -0.47
C VAL A 16 5.60 -3.40 0.64
N LEU A 17 4.68 -2.50 0.31
CA LEU A 17 3.94 -1.73 1.31
C LEU A 17 3.12 -2.66 2.23
N TYR A 18 2.32 -3.54 1.64
CA TYR A 18 1.45 -4.47 2.36
C TYR A 18 2.25 -5.37 3.31
N PHE A 19 3.30 -6.03 2.80
CA PHE A 19 4.12 -6.90 3.63
C PHE A 19 4.95 -6.12 4.64
N GLY A 20 5.41 -4.91 4.33
CA GLY A 20 6.11 -4.05 5.28
C GLY A 20 5.24 -3.73 6.50
N VAL A 21 3.99 -3.31 6.26
CA VAL A 21 3.03 -3.05 7.34
C VAL A 21 2.69 -4.35 8.08
N ALA A 22 2.45 -5.44 7.36
CA ALA A 22 2.14 -6.74 7.98
C ALA A 22 3.26 -7.24 8.90
N LEU A 23 4.52 -7.10 8.47
CA LEU A 23 5.69 -7.44 9.28
C LEU A 23 5.79 -6.55 10.52
N MET A 24 5.57 -5.24 10.38
CA MET A 24 5.53 -4.33 11.53
C MET A 24 4.44 -4.73 12.53
N THR A 25 3.29 -5.24 12.06
CA THR A 25 2.20 -5.72 12.93
C THR A 25 2.39 -7.15 13.46
N SER A 26 3.51 -7.80 13.14
CA SER A 26 3.79 -9.16 13.62
C SER A 26 4.15 -9.18 15.11
N ALA A 27 4.04 -10.36 15.73
CA ALA A 27 4.30 -10.55 17.16
C ALA A 27 5.69 -10.05 17.62
N THR A 28 6.70 -10.17 16.75
CA THR A 28 8.08 -9.72 17.02
C THR A 28 8.18 -8.21 17.20
N PHE A 29 7.32 -7.44 16.54
CA PHE A 29 7.35 -5.98 16.54
C PHE A 29 6.15 -5.36 17.27
N LYS A 30 5.50 -6.13 18.17
CA LYS A 30 4.30 -5.70 18.90
C LYS A 30 4.43 -4.33 19.57
N ASP A 31 5.60 -4.01 20.12
CA ASP A 31 5.84 -2.75 20.86
C ASP A 31 5.94 -1.57 19.89
N ILE A 32 6.47 -1.79 18.68
CA ILE A 32 6.48 -0.80 17.60
C ILE A 32 5.06 -0.61 17.05
N ALA A 33 4.34 -1.71 16.82
CA ALA A 33 2.96 -1.69 16.33
C ALA A 33 2.01 -0.96 17.29
N ALA A 34 2.24 -1.08 18.59
CA ALA A 34 1.46 -0.44 19.65
C ALA A 34 1.89 1.02 19.92
N MET A 35 2.97 1.51 19.31
CA MET A 35 3.43 2.89 19.49
C MET A 35 2.31 3.87 19.11
N GLU A 36 1.98 4.76 20.03
CA GLU A 36 0.88 5.70 19.84
C GLU A 36 1.32 6.87 18.96
N VAL A 37 0.55 7.14 17.91
CA VAL A 37 0.71 8.28 17.01
C VAL A 37 -0.64 8.96 16.88
N LEU A 38 -0.72 10.25 17.24
CA LEU A 38 -1.96 11.04 17.16
C LEU A 38 -3.18 10.36 17.83
N GLY A 39 -2.98 9.68 18.96
CA GLY A 39 -4.06 9.04 19.71
C GLY A 39 -4.43 7.61 19.27
N LEU A 40 -3.72 7.03 18.29
CA LEU A 40 -3.97 5.68 17.78
C LEU A 40 -2.67 4.88 17.63
N PRO A 41 -2.69 3.54 17.84
CA PRO A 41 -1.53 2.68 17.57
C PRO A 41 -1.04 2.79 16.11
N LEU A 42 0.28 2.76 15.92
CA LEU A 42 0.94 2.80 14.63
C LEU A 42 0.42 1.71 13.67
N ALA A 43 0.04 0.55 14.20
CA ALA A 43 -0.60 -0.52 13.43
C ALA A 43 -1.86 -0.06 12.69
N ILE A 44 -2.69 0.78 13.31
CA ILE A 44 -3.93 1.30 12.70
C ILE A 44 -3.58 2.25 11.56
N TRP A 45 -2.61 3.14 11.77
CA TRP A 45 -2.10 4.03 10.72
C TRP A 45 -1.51 3.24 9.54
N GLY A 46 -0.74 2.19 9.82
CA GLY A 46 -0.24 1.27 8.81
C GLY A 46 -1.38 0.67 7.98
N GLY A 47 -2.42 0.15 8.63
CA GLY A 47 -3.60 -0.38 7.94
C GLY A 47 -4.31 0.66 7.06
N LEU A 48 -4.48 1.89 7.56
CA LEU A 48 -5.08 2.99 6.79
C LEU A 48 -4.23 3.35 5.56
N VAL A 49 -2.90 3.39 5.69
CA VAL A 49 -1.98 3.63 4.56
C VAL A 49 -2.14 2.55 3.48
N ILE A 50 -2.30 1.27 3.85
CA ILE A 50 -2.54 0.19 2.90
C ILE A 50 -3.86 0.39 2.15
N ILE A 51 -4.94 0.74 2.84
CA ILE A 51 -6.24 0.98 2.20
C ILE A 51 -6.15 2.15 1.21
N ILE A 52 -5.60 3.29 1.64
CA ILE A 52 -5.48 4.49 0.80
C ILE A 52 -4.59 4.20 -0.41
N SER A 53 -3.44 3.55 -0.21
CA SER A 53 -2.54 3.20 -1.30
C SER A 53 -3.19 2.24 -2.30
N GLY A 54 -3.99 1.27 -1.85
CA GLY A 54 -4.78 0.42 -2.74
C GLY A 54 -5.71 1.22 -3.66
N VAL A 55 -6.48 2.16 -3.10
CA VAL A 55 -7.38 3.03 -3.87
C VAL A 55 -6.59 3.89 -4.87
N VAL A 56 -5.48 4.48 -4.47
CA VAL A 56 -4.62 5.31 -5.34
C VAL A 56 -4.06 4.47 -6.48
N ILE A 57 -3.53 3.28 -6.19
CA ILE A 57 -2.96 2.39 -7.19
C ILE A 57 -4.01 1.93 -8.20
N THR A 58 -5.21 1.56 -7.74
CA THR A 58 -6.33 1.24 -8.64
C THR A 58 -6.67 2.42 -9.55
N ARG A 59 -6.73 3.64 -9.00
CA ARG A 59 -7.03 4.84 -9.80
C ARG A 59 -5.95 5.13 -10.84
N LEU A 60 -4.67 5.01 -10.47
CA LEU A 60 -3.54 5.18 -11.39
C LEU A 60 -3.58 4.13 -12.51
N TYR A 61 -3.89 2.88 -12.18
CA TYR A 61 -4.02 1.80 -13.16
C TYR A 61 -5.15 2.07 -14.16
N LEU A 62 -6.35 2.42 -13.67
CA LEU A 62 -7.49 2.73 -14.53
C LEU A 62 -7.20 3.90 -15.48
N ASN A 63 -6.63 4.99 -14.95
CA ASN A 63 -6.25 6.14 -15.78
C ASN A 63 -5.25 5.75 -16.88
N LYS A 64 -4.25 4.90 -16.56
CA LYS A 64 -3.28 4.42 -17.54
C LYS A 64 -3.91 3.59 -18.64
N MET A 65 -4.91 2.77 -18.32
CA MET A 65 -5.65 2.00 -19.33
C MET A 65 -6.46 2.91 -20.25
N THR A 66 -7.15 3.91 -19.70
CA THR A 66 -7.90 4.89 -20.50
C THR A 66 -7.00 5.67 -21.44
N GLU A 67 -5.78 6.04 -21.02
CA GLU A 67 -4.79 6.70 -21.89
C GLU A 67 -4.28 5.81 -23.03
N GLU A 68 -4.19 4.49 -22.84
CA GLU A 68 -3.73 3.56 -23.88
C GLU A 68 -4.84 3.17 -24.87
N GLU A 69 -6.11 3.42 -24.54
CA GLU A 69 -7.27 3.24 -25.42
C GLU A 69 -7.55 4.45 -26.33
N GLN A 70 -6.93 5.61 -26.06
CA GLN A 70 -7.02 6.85 -26.86
C GLN A 70 -5.91 6.96 -27.91
#